data_AF-A0A8X6XCT6-F1
#
_entry.id   AF-A0A8X6XCT6-F1
#
_cell.length_a   1.000
_cell.length_b   1.000
_cell.length_c   1.000
_cell.angle_alpha   90.00
_cell.angle_beta   90.00
_cell.angle_gamma   90.00
#
_symmetry.space_group_name_H-M   'P 1'
#
loop_
_entity.id
_entity.type
_entity.pdbx_description
1 polymer ?
#
loop_
_entity_poly.entity_id
_entity_poly.type
_entity_poly.pdbx_seq_one_letter_code
_entity_poly.pdbx_strand_id
1 'polypeptide(L)'
;MNQLSVELEYAISQSLNKPQSEAEISQNNTRKLKIPKLELTRFNGDPKDFLNFWSQFEKIHIDSDIDDDDKMHYLIQCSVPGSKMFSLVSSFPPTRENYSKAVQQVKERFGREDLLVQIYIRDVLGLDMQNATGKIKLELSELYDVLKSKLLALESLGRTQEKFADFLEPLVESCLPEAVLRAWER
;
A
#
# COMPACT_ATOMS: atom_id res chain seq x y z
N MET A 1 51.43 22.55 49.00
CA MET A 1 50.61 22.63 47.77
C MET A 1 51.51 23.26 46.72
N ASN A 2 51.94 22.44 45.75
CA ASN A 2 53.17 22.67 44.98
C ASN A 2 52.96 23.65 43.84
N GLN A 3 53.95 24.50 43.58
CA GLN A 3 54.01 25.45 42.46
C GLN A 3 53.68 24.79 41.11
N LEU A 4 54.04 23.51 40.92
CA LEU A 4 53.70 22.71 39.74
C LEU A 4 52.20 22.50 39.51
N SER A 5 51.39 22.40 40.57
CA SER A 5 49.93 22.21 40.42
C SER A 5 49.24 23.47 39.90
N VAL A 6 49.74 24.65 40.27
CA VAL A 6 49.18 25.94 39.83
C VAL A 6 49.54 26.22 38.37
N GLU A 7 50.75 25.87 37.92
CA GLU A 7 51.13 25.99 36.51
C GLU A 7 50.35 25.02 35.60
N LEU A 8 50.06 23.80 36.07
CA LEU A 8 49.26 22.83 35.32
C LEU A 8 47.82 23.29 35.12
N GLU A 9 47.15 23.82 36.17
CA GLU A 9 45.78 24.35 36.03
C GLU A 9 45.72 25.59 35.15
N TYR A 10 46.75 26.44 35.19
CA TYR A 10 46.85 27.63 34.34
C TYR A 10 47.05 27.27 32.86
N ALA A 11 47.92 26.28 32.57
CA ALA A 11 48.13 25.78 31.21
C ALA A 11 46.87 25.13 30.61
N ILE A 12 46.11 24.38 31.44
CA ILE A 12 44.84 23.77 31.03
C ILE A 12 43.79 24.86 30.74
N SER A 13 43.71 25.88 31.59
CA SER A 13 42.77 27.01 31.42
C SER A 13 43.09 27.85 30.18
N GLN A 14 44.37 28.02 29.83
CA GLN A 14 44.79 28.71 28.60
C GLN A 14 44.57 27.88 27.33
N SER A 15 44.62 26.54 27.42
CA SER A 15 44.30 25.66 26.28
C SER A 15 42.81 25.59 25.99
N LEU A 16 41.95 25.84 26.99
CA LEU A 16 40.49 25.77 26.87
C LEU A 16 39.82 27.06 26.39
N ASN A 17 40.57 28.15 26.19
CA ASN A 17 40.00 29.44 25.77
C ASN A 17 40.81 30.11 24.65
N LYS A 18 40.63 29.61 23.42
CA LYS A 18 40.88 30.38 22.19
C LYS A 18 39.56 30.59 21.45
N PRO A 19 39.19 31.84 21.11
CA PRO A 19 38.05 32.09 20.24
C PRO A 19 38.52 32.01 18.79
N GLN A 20 37.97 31.08 18.00
CA GLN A 20 38.04 31.17 16.55
C GLN A 20 36.73 30.74 15.90
N SER A 21 36.08 31.76 15.32
CA SER A 21 35.38 31.80 14.03
C SER A 21 34.22 30.84 13.78
N GLU A 22 33.08 31.46 13.53
CA GLU A 22 31.91 30.94 12.85
C GLU A 22 32.25 30.22 11.53
N ALA A 23 31.33 29.33 11.16
CA ALA A 23 31.19 28.59 9.91
C ALA A 23 32.10 27.36 9.74
N GLU A 24 31.59 26.20 10.17
CA GLU A 24 31.68 25.00 9.35
C GLU A 24 30.52 24.05 9.65
N ILE A 25 29.69 23.90 8.63
CA ILE A 25 28.48 23.11 8.55
C ILE A 25 28.85 21.65 8.79
N SER A 26 28.47 21.07 9.93
CA SER A 26 28.44 19.62 10.09
C SER A 26 27.38 19.07 9.15
N GLN A 27 27.84 18.71 7.95
CA GLN A 27 27.15 17.82 7.04
C GLN A 27 26.89 16.52 7.80
N ASN A 28 25.72 16.42 8.43
CA ASN A 28 25.05 15.15 8.58
C ASN A 28 24.80 14.66 7.17
N ASN A 29 25.78 13.93 6.64
CA ASN A 29 25.71 13.15 5.43
C ASN A 29 24.82 11.95 5.75
N THR A 30 23.55 12.22 6.10
CA THR A 30 22.47 11.30 5.80
C THR A 30 22.61 11.10 4.31
N ARG A 31 23.16 9.95 3.91
CA ARG A 31 23.02 9.45 2.56
C ARG A 31 21.51 9.40 2.35
N LYS A 32 20.95 10.50 1.83
CA LYS A 32 19.61 10.54 1.29
C LYS A 32 19.73 9.58 0.13
N LEU A 33 19.45 8.30 0.41
CA LEU A 33 19.05 7.36 -0.61
C LEU A 33 18.05 8.17 -1.43
N LYS A 34 18.40 8.50 -2.66
CA LYS A 34 17.46 9.11 -3.59
C LYS A 34 16.50 7.97 -3.92
N ILE A 35 15.61 7.69 -2.97
CA ILE A 35 14.43 6.89 -3.17
C ILE A 35 13.76 7.56 -4.36
N PRO A 36 13.46 6.81 -5.44
CA PRO A 36 12.68 7.34 -6.54
C PRO A 36 11.49 8.08 -5.93
N LYS A 37 11.24 9.33 -6.36
CA LYS A 37 10.07 10.08 -5.86
C LYS A 37 8.89 9.13 -5.98
N LEU A 38 8.22 8.84 -4.85
CA LEU A 38 7.11 7.90 -4.81
C LEU A 38 6.08 8.40 -5.82
N GLU A 39 6.03 7.76 -6.99
CA GLU A 39 5.01 8.10 -7.98
C GLU A 39 3.69 7.66 -7.38
N LEU A 40 2.78 8.63 -7.23
CA LEU A 40 1.45 8.35 -6.73
C LEU A 40 0.79 7.36 -7.70
N THR A 41 0.47 6.17 -7.19
CA THR A 41 -0.23 5.17 -7.99
C THR A 41 -1.54 5.75 -8.46
N ARG A 42 -1.70 5.81 -9.79
CA ARG A 42 -2.91 6.32 -10.40
C ARG A 42 -4.03 5.29 -10.28
N PHE A 43 -5.22 5.77 -9.94
CA PHE A 43 -6.41 4.97 -9.75
C PHE A 43 -7.53 5.41 -10.70
N ASN A 44 -8.07 4.43 -11.43
CA ASN A 44 -9.14 4.63 -12.42
C ASN A 44 -10.55 4.37 -11.83
N GLY A 45 -10.64 3.85 -10.60
CA GLY A 45 -11.92 3.45 -10.01
C GLY A 45 -12.33 2.00 -10.30
N ASP A 46 -11.39 1.11 -10.65
CA ASP A 46 -11.62 -0.34 -10.62
C ASP A 46 -11.51 -0.84 -9.17
N PRO A 47 -12.57 -1.42 -8.58
CA PRO A 47 -12.49 -1.98 -7.23
C PRO A 47 -11.37 -3.02 -7.05
N LYS A 48 -11.00 -3.79 -8.10
CA LYS A 48 -9.93 -4.79 -8.00
C LYS A 48 -8.58 -4.20 -7.63
N ASP A 49 -8.31 -2.99 -8.10
CA ASP A 49 -7.07 -2.26 -7.85
C ASP A 49 -7.16 -1.37 -6.59
N PHE A 50 -8.32 -1.32 -5.95
CA PHE A 50 -8.57 -0.43 -4.81
C PHE A 50 -7.64 -0.75 -3.63
N LEU A 51 -7.43 -2.02 -3.30
CA LEU A 51 -6.55 -2.40 -2.19
C LEU A 51 -5.11 -1.94 -2.43
N ASN A 52 -4.60 -2.11 -3.65
CA ASN A 52 -3.27 -1.65 -4.02
C ASN A 52 -3.17 -0.13 -3.94
N PHE A 53 -4.15 0.59 -4.48
CA PHE A 53 -4.23 2.05 -4.40
C PHE A 53 -4.29 2.53 -2.94
N TRP A 54 -5.22 1.99 -2.14
CA TRP A 54 -5.47 2.44 -0.78
C TRP A 54 -4.25 2.19 0.11
N SER A 55 -3.57 1.05 -0.02
CA SER A 55 -2.35 0.76 0.78
C SER A 55 -1.22 1.78 0.60
N GLN A 56 -1.18 2.46 -0.56
CA GLN A 56 -0.20 3.50 -0.84
C GLN A 56 -0.72 4.87 -0.44
N PHE A 57 -1.98 5.17 -0.76
CA PHE A 57 -2.61 6.45 -0.45
C PHE A 57 -2.86 6.64 1.05
N GLU A 58 -3.07 5.56 1.79
CA GLU A 58 -3.30 5.57 3.23
C GLU A 58 -2.15 6.25 3.98
N LYS A 59 -0.91 6.05 3.52
CA LYS A 59 0.27 6.72 4.10
C LYS A 59 0.17 8.24 4.04
N ILE A 60 -0.41 8.78 2.96
CA ILE A 60 -0.65 10.21 2.78
C ILE A 60 -1.87 10.64 3.61
N HIS A 61 -2.90 9.80 3.67
CA HIS A 61 -4.12 10.08 4.41
C HIS A 61 -3.87 10.22 5.92
N ILE A 62 -3.07 9.32 6.51
CA ILE A 62 -2.76 9.31 7.94
C ILE A 62 -1.66 10.30 8.35
N ASP A 63 -0.91 10.83 7.38
CA ASP A 63 0.15 11.80 7.64
C ASP A 63 -0.44 13.10 8.20
N SER A 64 -0.08 13.45 9.43
CA SER A 64 -0.54 14.68 10.09
C SER A 64 0.20 15.92 9.63
N ASP A 65 1.36 15.77 8.98
CA ASP A 65 2.18 16.89 8.51
C ASP A 65 1.68 17.46 7.18
N ILE A 66 0.76 16.74 6.51
CA ILE A 66 0.13 17.17 5.26
C ILE A 66 -1.25 17.76 5.57
N ASP A 67 -1.46 19.01 5.15
CA ASP A 67 -2.77 19.67 5.26
C ASP A 67 -3.83 18.98 4.38
N ASP A 68 -5.09 19.03 4.82
CA ASP A 68 -6.21 18.42 4.09
C ASP A 68 -6.41 19.01 2.69
N ASP A 69 -6.02 20.28 2.45
CA ASP A 69 -6.00 20.88 1.10
C ASP A 69 -4.99 20.16 0.19
N ASP A 70 -3.77 19.92 0.68
CA ASP A 70 -2.74 19.22 -0.07
C ASP A 70 -3.15 17.75 -0.29
N LYS A 71 -3.77 17.11 0.71
CA LYS A 71 -4.32 15.76 0.55
C LYS A 71 -5.42 15.69 -0.51
N MET A 72 -6.26 16.72 -0.63
CA MET A 72 -7.25 16.82 -1.71
C MET A 72 -6.57 16.93 -3.08
N HIS A 73 -5.53 17.76 -3.19
CA HIS A 73 -4.75 17.85 -4.43
C HIS A 73 -4.07 16.53 -4.79
N TYR A 74 -3.51 15.82 -3.80
CA TYR A 74 -2.96 14.49 -4.00
C TYR A 74 -4.02 13.49 -4.46
N LEU A 75 -5.23 13.51 -3.87
CA LEU A 75 -6.34 12.64 -4.27
C LEU A 75 -6.74 12.87 -5.73
N ILE A 76 -6.80 14.13 -6.16
CA ILE A 76 -7.07 14.50 -7.57
C ILE A 76 -5.93 14.02 -8.48
N GLN A 77 -4.67 14.19 -8.06
CA GLN A 77 -3.51 13.77 -8.84
C GLN A 77 -3.41 12.24 -8.99
N CYS A 78 -3.84 11.49 -7.98
CA CYS A 78 -3.97 10.03 -8.06
C CYS A 78 -5.11 9.60 -8.99
N SER A 79 -6.07 10.47 -9.29
CA SER A 79 -7.23 10.11 -10.11
C SER A 79 -6.87 10.15 -11.60
N VAL A 80 -7.10 9.05 -12.32
CA VAL A 80 -6.91 9.04 -13.78
C VAL A 80 -7.94 9.95 -14.45
N PRO A 81 -7.56 10.95 -15.26
CA PRO A 81 -8.52 11.84 -15.92
C PRO A 81 -9.58 11.07 -16.73
N GLY A 82 -10.85 11.46 -16.59
CA GLY A 82 -11.98 10.80 -17.26
C GLY A 82 -12.40 9.44 -16.69
N SER A 83 -11.78 9.00 -15.59
CA SER A 83 -12.11 7.73 -14.94
C SER A 83 -13.26 7.85 -13.93
N LYS A 84 -13.76 6.71 -13.43
CA LYS A 84 -14.83 6.67 -12.42
C LYS A 84 -14.39 7.34 -11.11
N MET A 85 -13.12 7.16 -10.75
CA MET A 85 -12.51 7.82 -9.60
C MET A 85 -12.47 9.34 -9.80
N PHE A 86 -11.98 9.80 -10.95
CA PHE A 86 -11.89 11.23 -11.25
C PHE A 86 -13.26 11.91 -11.23
N SER A 87 -14.28 11.33 -11.87
CA SER A 87 -15.63 11.89 -11.83
C SER A 87 -16.22 11.97 -10.42
N LEU A 88 -15.84 11.05 -9.52
CA LEU A 88 -16.25 11.12 -8.12
C LEU A 88 -15.51 12.24 -7.38
N VAL A 89 -14.18 12.30 -7.47
CA VAL A 89 -13.38 13.29 -6.74
C VAL A 89 -13.66 14.70 -7.26
N SER A 90 -13.76 14.89 -8.58
CA SER A 90 -14.08 16.18 -9.19
C SER A 90 -15.51 16.67 -8.94
N SER A 91 -16.40 15.83 -8.38
CA SER A 91 -17.72 16.30 -7.94
C SER A 91 -17.66 17.15 -6.66
N PHE A 92 -16.54 17.07 -5.93
CA PHE A 92 -16.28 17.89 -4.76
C PHE A 92 -15.44 19.11 -5.15
N PRO A 93 -15.79 20.32 -4.68
CA PRO A 93 -14.90 21.46 -4.75
C PRO A 93 -13.55 21.12 -4.07
N PRO A 94 -12.40 21.45 -4.68
CA PRO A 94 -11.07 21.12 -4.16
C PRO A 94 -10.72 22.04 -2.98
N THR A 95 -11.39 21.82 -1.84
CA THR A 95 -11.20 22.57 -0.60
C THR A 95 -10.96 21.62 0.57
N ARG A 96 -10.25 22.10 1.59
CA ARG A 96 -10.00 21.43 2.87
C ARG A 96 -11.21 20.70 3.43
N GLU A 97 -12.34 21.39 3.53
CA GLU A 97 -13.54 20.90 4.21
C GLU A 97 -14.20 19.72 3.48
N ASN A 98 -13.92 19.58 2.19
CA ASN A 98 -14.49 18.53 1.34
C ASN A 98 -13.58 17.32 1.20
N TYR A 99 -12.31 17.39 1.64
CA TYR A 99 -11.39 16.26 1.58
C TYR A 99 -11.94 15.03 2.31
N SER A 100 -12.40 15.21 3.55
CA SER A 100 -12.97 14.12 4.36
C SER A 100 -14.15 13.44 3.68
N LYS A 101 -15.06 14.24 3.10
CA LYS A 101 -16.23 13.75 2.34
C LYS A 101 -15.82 13.02 1.07
N ALA A 102 -14.84 13.54 0.33
CA ALA A 102 -14.34 12.93 -0.90
C ALA A 102 -13.71 11.56 -0.60
N VAL A 103 -12.83 11.47 0.40
CA VAL A 103 -12.21 10.20 0.80
C VAL A 103 -13.25 9.20 1.31
N GLN A 104 -14.22 9.65 2.09
CA GLN A 104 -15.32 8.79 2.53
C GLN A 104 -16.08 8.20 1.34
N GLN A 105 -16.46 9.03 0.36
CA GLN A 105 -17.15 8.54 -0.83
C GLN A 105 -16.30 7.58 -1.67
N VAL A 106 -14.99 7.81 -1.74
CA VAL A 106 -14.05 6.91 -2.43
C VAL A 106 -14.05 5.54 -1.76
N LYS A 107 -13.97 5.48 -0.42
CA LYS A 107 -14.06 4.23 0.35
C LYS A 107 -15.43 3.57 0.19
N GLU A 108 -16.52 4.32 0.30
CA GLU A 108 -17.87 3.80 0.17
C GLU A 108 -18.19 3.26 -1.23
N ARG A 109 -17.57 3.82 -2.28
CA ARG A 109 -17.84 3.41 -3.65
C ARG A 109 -16.93 2.27 -4.13
N PHE A 110 -15.64 2.31 -3.77
CA PHE A 110 -14.64 1.40 -4.32
C PHE A 110 -14.04 0.45 -3.27
N GLY A 111 -14.07 0.83 -1.99
CA GLY A 111 -13.48 0.09 -0.88
C GLY A 111 -14.47 -0.73 -0.06
N ARG A 112 -15.67 -1.01 -0.57
CA ARG A 112 -16.62 -1.88 0.16
C ARG A 112 -16.08 -3.29 0.20
N GLU A 113 -15.72 -3.74 1.40
CA GLU A 113 -15.19 -5.08 1.64
C GLU A 113 -16.11 -6.17 1.04
N ASP A 114 -17.43 -6.07 1.25
CA ASP A 114 -18.40 -7.02 0.72
C ASP A 114 -18.38 -7.10 -0.82
N LEU A 115 -18.21 -5.96 -1.49
CA LEU A 115 -18.10 -5.90 -2.95
C LEU A 115 -16.80 -6.52 -3.42
N LEU A 116 -15.68 -6.20 -2.75
CA LEU A 116 -14.37 -6.74 -3.07
C LEU A 116 -14.34 -8.26 -2.91
N VAL A 117 -14.89 -8.77 -1.80
CA VAL A 117 -15.07 -10.21 -1.57
C VAL A 117 -15.88 -10.85 -2.70
N GLN A 118 -17.02 -10.25 -3.06
CA GLN A 118 -17.85 -10.78 -4.15
C GLN A 118 -17.10 -10.81 -5.49
N ILE A 119 -16.28 -9.80 -5.78
CA ILE A 119 -15.48 -9.73 -7.00
C ILE A 119 -14.42 -10.84 -7.00
N TYR A 120 -13.69 -11.03 -5.91
CA TYR A 120 -12.67 -12.08 -5.82
C TYR A 120 -13.27 -13.48 -5.89
N ILE A 121 -14.39 -13.74 -5.20
CA ILE A 121 -15.12 -15.02 -5.31
C ILE A 121 -15.60 -15.26 -6.74
N ARG A 122 -16.14 -14.23 -7.42
CA ARG A 122 -16.59 -14.36 -8.80
C ARG A 122 -15.43 -14.61 -9.77
N ASP A 123 -14.26 -14.04 -9.51
CA ASP A 123 -13.05 -14.33 -10.28
C ASP A 123 -12.67 -15.81 -10.13
N VAL A 124 -12.68 -16.36 -8.90
CA VAL A 124 -12.40 -17.78 -8.64
C VAL A 124 -13.45 -18.69 -9.31
N LEU A 125 -14.74 -18.38 -9.17
CA LEU A 125 -15.81 -19.11 -9.87
C LEU A 125 -15.66 -19.04 -11.40
N GLY A 126 -15.15 -17.93 -11.92
CA GLY A 126 -14.82 -17.79 -13.34
C GLY A 126 -13.72 -18.75 -13.79
N LEU A 127 -12.73 -19.01 -12.94
CA LEU A 127 -11.68 -20.01 -13.20
C LEU A 127 -12.24 -21.43 -13.16
N ASP A 128 -13.06 -21.75 -12.16
CA ASP A 128 -13.77 -23.03 -12.07
C ASP A 128 -14.58 -23.33 -13.33
N MET A 129 -15.38 -22.38 -13.80
CA MET A 129 -16.15 -22.53 -15.03
C MET A 129 -15.26 -22.74 -16.26
N GLN A 130 -14.11 -22.08 -16.33
CA GLN A 130 -13.15 -22.29 -17.42
C GLN A 130 -12.52 -23.69 -17.34
N ASN A 131 -12.25 -24.19 -16.14
CA ASN A 131 -11.77 -25.56 -15.92
C ASN A 131 -12.82 -26.59 -16.37
N ALA A 132 -14.05 -26.47 -15.87
CA ALA A 132 -15.18 -27.36 -16.18
C ALA A 132 -15.53 -27.41 -17.67
N THR A 133 -15.30 -26.32 -18.41
CA THR A 133 -15.53 -26.27 -19.86
C THR A 133 -14.31 -26.65 -20.70
N GLY A 134 -13.19 -27.03 -20.07
CA GLY A 134 -11.93 -27.35 -20.74
C GLY A 134 -11.30 -26.14 -21.46
N LYS A 135 -11.67 -24.93 -21.05
CA LYS A 135 -11.23 -23.65 -21.65
C LYS A 135 -10.14 -22.96 -20.86
N ILE A 136 -9.69 -23.53 -19.73
CA ILE A 136 -8.50 -23.04 -19.05
C ILE A 136 -7.33 -23.08 -20.04
N LYS A 137 -6.75 -21.91 -20.29
CA LYS A 137 -5.55 -21.74 -21.14
C LYS A 137 -4.29 -21.49 -20.33
N LEU A 138 -4.41 -21.54 -19.01
CA LEU A 138 -3.31 -21.25 -18.08
C LEU A 138 -2.53 -22.52 -17.81
N GLU A 139 -1.21 -22.40 -17.77
CA GLU A 139 -0.36 -23.45 -17.24
C GLU A 139 -0.61 -23.60 -15.72
N LEU A 140 -0.33 -24.78 -15.15
CA LEU A 140 -0.64 -25.06 -13.74
C LEU A 140 0.00 -24.06 -12.76
N SER A 141 1.22 -23.59 -13.05
CA SER A 141 1.90 -22.57 -12.26
C SER A 141 1.19 -21.22 -12.29
N GLU A 142 0.70 -20.81 -13.47
CA GLU A 142 -0.03 -19.55 -13.62
C GLU A 142 -1.38 -19.61 -12.93
N LEU A 143 -2.08 -20.75 -13.03
CA LEU A 143 -3.33 -20.98 -12.31
C LEU A 143 -3.12 -20.90 -10.79
N TYR A 144 -2.06 -21.52 -10.27
CA TYR A 144 -1.71 -21.44 -8.86
C TYR A 144 -1.44 -19.99 -8.42
N ASP A 145 -0.64 -19.24 -9.18
CA ASP A 145 -0.32 -17.85 -8.85
C ASP A 145 -1.57 -16.95 -8.85
N VAL A 146 -2.48 -17.15 -9.80
CA VAL A 146 -3.76 -16.43 -9.85
C VAL A 146 -4.61 -16.79 -8.64
N LEU A 147 -4.84 -18.08 -8.37
CA LEU A 147 -5.65 -18.53 -7.23
C LEU A 147 -5.09 -18.02 -5.90
N LYS A 148 -3.78 -18.17 -5.70
CA LYS A 148 -3.07 -17.67 -4.51
C LYS A 148 -3.22 -16.17 -4.34
N SER A 149 -3.09 -15.39 -5.42
CA SER A 149 -3.28 -13.95 -5.39
C SER A 149 -4.69 -13.57 -4.93
N LYS A 150 -5.73 -14.27 -5.41
CA LYS A 150 -7.12 -14.02 -4.99
C LYS A 150 -7.36 -14.40 -3.53
N LEU A 151 -6.80 -15.52 -3.07
CA LEU A 151 -6.89 -15.95 -1.67
C LEU A 151 -6.21 -14.96 -0.72
N LEU A 152 -5.01 -14.48 -1.06
CA LEU A 152 -4.31 -13.46 -0.28
C LEU A 152 -5.07 -12.13 -0.23
N ALA A 153 -5.74 -11.74 -1.33
CA ALA A 153 -6.59 -10.55 -1.33
C ALA A 153 -7.79 -10.72 -0.39
N LEU A 154 -8.44 -11.89 -0.37
CA LEU A 154 -9.52 -12.21 0.57
C LEU A 154 -9.04 -12.20 2.03
N GLU A 155 -7.85 -12.74 2.29
CA GLU A 155 -7.23 -12.73 3.61
C GLU A 155 -6.97 -11.30 4.11
N SER A 156 -6.47 -10.42 3.24
CA SER A 156 -6.23 -9.00 3.57
C SER A 156 -7.52 -8.23 3.92
N LEU A 157 -8.68 -8.73 3.49
CA LEU A 157 -10.01 -8.21 3.82
C LEU A 157 -10.59 -8.79 5.12
N GLY A 158 -9.78 -9.48 5.93
CA GLY A 158 -10.22 -10.06 7.20
C GLY A 158 -11.13 -11.29 7.07
N ARG A 159 -11.23 -11.86 5.86
CA ARG A 159 -11.91 -13.14 5.61
C ARG A 159 -10.88 -14.25 5.80
N THR A 160 -10.63 -14.58 7.06
CA THR A 160 -9.68 -15.64 7.44
C THR A 160 -10.11 -17.01 6.89
N GLN A 161 -9.12 -17.85 6.57
CA GLN A 161 -9.33 -19.25 6.19
C GLN A 161 -10.31 -19.95 7.14
N GLU A 162 -10.28 -19.68 8.45
CA GLU A 162 -11.17 -20.36 9.40
C GLU A 162 -12.68 -20.16 9.18
N LYS A 163 -13.12 -19.06 8.56
CA LYS A 163 -14.57 -18.80 8.33
C LYS A 163 -15.04 -19.18 6.93
N PHE A 164 -14.12 -19.36 6.00
CA PHE A 164 -14.42 -19.57 4.59
C PHE A 164 -13.72 -20.79 3.99
N ALA A 165 -12.83 -21.48 4.72
CA ALA A 165 -12.13 -22.68 4.27
C ALA A 165 -13.12 -23.74 3.80
N ASP A 166 -14.18 -23.99 4.56
CA ASP A 166 -15.23 -24.96 4.23
C ASP A 166 -15.87 -24.72 2.85
N PHE A 167 -15.84 -23.49 2.33
CA PHE A 167 -16.34 -23.14 1.00
C PHE A 167 -15.22 -22.93 -0.03
N LEU A 168 -14.08 -22.36 0.38
CA LEU A 168 -12.97 -22.02 -0.50
C LEU A 168 -12.16 -23.26 -0.89
N GLU A 169 -11.99 -24.23 -0.01
CA GLU A 169 -11.28 -25.48 -0.30
C GLU A 169 -11.92 -26.25 -1.46
N PRO A 170 -13.22 -26.62 -1.43
CA PRO A 170 -13.85 -27.33 -2.54
C PRO A 170 -13.89 -26.48 -3.82
N LEU A 171 -13.98 -25.15 -3.69
CA LEU A 171 -13.96 -24.24 -4.85
C LEU A 171 -12.56 -24.14 -5.49
N VAL A 172 -11.50 -24.18 -4.69
CA VAL A 172 -10.12 -24.18 -5.18
C VAL A 172 -9.80 -25.52 -5.83
N GLU A 173 -10.23 -26.64 -5.23
CA GLU A 173 -10.11 -27.97 -5.81
C GLU A 173 -10.80 -28.05 -7.18
N SER A 174 -12.01 -27.50 -7.30
CA SER A 174 -12.75 -27.52 -8.56
C SER A 174 -12.11 -26.66 -9.67
N CYS A 175 -11.28 -25.68 -9.31
CA CYS A 175 -10.47 -24.92 -10.25
C CYS A 175 -9.28 -25.71 -10.83
N LEU A 176 -8.82 -26.78 -10.17
CA LEU A 176 -7.64 -27.53 -10.58
C LEU A 176 -7.96 -28.50 -11.72
N PRO A 177 -7.05 -28.67 -12.70
CA PRO A 177 -7.23 -29.67 -13.75
C PRO A 177 -7.33 -31.08 -13.16
N GLU A 178 -8.17 -31.92 -13.76
CA GLU A 178 -8.43 -33.29 -13.27
C GLU A 178 -7.16 -34.15 -13.16
N ALA A 179 -6.16 -33.89 -14.02
CA ALA A 179 -4.85 -34.55 -13.96
C ALA A 179 -4.10 -34.27 -12.65
N VAL A 180 -4.27 -33.08 -12.07
CA VAL A 180 -3.64 -32.67 -10.81
C VAL A 180 -4.36 -33.27 -9.63
N LEU A 181 -5.71 -33.24 -9.65
CA LEU A 181 -6.54 -33.86 -8.61
C LEU A 181 -6.26 -35.36 -8.48
N ARG A 182 -6.20 -36.09 -9.62
CA ARG A 182 -5.86 -37.52 -9.63
C ARG A 182 -4.44 -37.83 -9.17
N ALA A 183 -3.51 -36.87 -9.28
CA ALA A 183 -2.15 -37.02 -8.77
C ALA A 183 -2.09 -36.79 -7.25
N TRP A 184 -3.02 -36.00 -6.70
CA TRP A 184 -3.17 -35.71 -5.28
C TRP A 184 -3.91 -36.80 -4.50
N GLU A 185 -4.84 -37.52 -5.14
CA GLU A 185 -5.60 -38.63 -4.53
C GLU A 185 -4.83 -39.98 -4.48
N ARG A 186 -3.58 -40.03 -4.94
CA ARG A 186 -2.71 -41.22 -4.89
C ARG A 186 -1.76 -41.19 -3.70
#